data_AF-A0A2N0QGB0-F1
#
_entry.id   AF-A0A2N0QGB0-F1
#
_cell.length_a   1.000
_cell.length_b   1.000
_cell.length_c   1.000
_cell.angle_alpha   90.00
_cell.angle_beta   90.00
_cell.angle_gamma   90.00
#
_symmetry.space_group_name_H-M   'P 1'
#
loop_
_entity.id
_entity.type
_entity.pdbx_description
1 polymer ?
#
loop_
_entity_poly.entity_id
_entity_poly.type
_entity_poly.pdbx_seq_one_letter_code
_entity_poly.pdbx_strand_id
1 'polypeptide(L)'
;MTDYTDSMLVKMFSRNDEDAEMMKLLKKGMWVKVRGAVQNDTFVRDLVIMAQGIHEIHKESRKDTAPENEKRVELHLHTPMSTMDAVTSIDSLVAQAAKWGHPAIAITDHA
;
A
#
# COMPACT_ATOMS: atom_id res chain seq x y z
N MET A 1 -0.01 9.26 4.73
CA MET A 1 0.61 8.48 3.63
C MET A 1 1.76 7.69 4.22
N THR A 2 2.04 6.47 3.75
CA THR A 2 3.16 5.65 4.26
C THR A 2 3.95 5.06 3.10
N ASP A 3 5.26 4.94 3.27
CA ASP A 3 6.13 4.15 2.38
C ASP A 3 6.47 2.77 2.98
N TYR A 4 5.87 2.45 4.14
CA TYR A 4 6.15 1.31 5.03
C TYR A 4 7.42 1.40 5.87
N THR A 5 8.15 2.52 5.84
CA THR A 5 9.20 2.84 6.82
C THR A 5 8.68 3.78 7.89
N ASP A 6 7.87 4.76 7.51
CA ASP A 6 7.17 5.68 8.41
C ASP A 6 5.88 6.21 7.74
N SER A 7 5.17 7.13 8.39
CA SER A 7 3.95 7.76 7.87
C SER A 7 3.92 9.25 8.13
N MET A 8 3.62 10.04 7.10
CA MET A 8 3.46 11.49 7.23
C MET A 8 2.09 11.98 6.74
N LEU A 9 1.61 13.05 7.38
CA LEU A 9 0.46 13.81 6.93
C LEU A 9 0.88 14.79 5.82
N VAL A 10 0.09 14.85 4.76
CA VAL A 10 0.34 15.71 3.59
C VAL A 10 -0.86 16.64 3.44
N LYS A 11 -0.62 17.95 3.34
CA LYS A 11 -1.64 18.96 3.05
C LYS A 11 -1.30 19.64 1.72
N MET A 12 -2.31 19.89 0.90
CA MET A 12 -2.19 20.66 -0.34
C MET A 12 -3.33 21.66 -0.40
N PHE A 13 -3.02 22.89 -0.79
CA PHE A 13 -4.02 23.92 -1.10
C PHE A 13 -4.09 24.06 -2.62
N SER A 14 -5.30 23.98 -3.18
CA SER A 14 -5.50 24.15 -4.62
C SER A 14 -5.17 25.59 -5.02
N ARG A 15 -4.43 25.76 -6.12
CA ARG A 15 -4.15 27.10 -6.66
C ARG A 15 -5.21 27.58 -7.64
N ASN A 16 -5.91 26.64 -8.26
CA ASN A 16 -6.98 26.87 -9.23
C ASN A 16 -7.99 25.71 -9.18
N ASP A 17 -9.05 25.82 -9.98
CA ASP A 17 -10.13 24.81 -10.02
C ASP A 17 -9.65 23.46 -10.61
N GLU A 18 -8.68 23.48 -11.53
CA GLU A 18 -8.09 22.26 -12.10
C GLU A 18 -7.36 21.42 -11.04
N ASP A 19 -6.56 22.07 -10.18
CA ASP A 19 -5.92 21.45 -9.03
C ASP A 19 -6.98 20.83 -8.10
N ALA A 20 -8.09 21.53 -7.86
CA ALA A 20 -9.16 21.03 -7.00
C ALA A 20 -9.85 19.78 -7.58
N GLU A 21 -10.07 19.72 -8.90
CA GLU A 21 -10.58 18.51 -9.56
C GLU A 21 -9.57 17.36 -9.51
N MET A 22 -8.28 17.62 -9.75
CA MET A 22 -7.24 16.60 -9.63
C MET A 22 -7.15 16.03 -8.21
N MET A 23 -7.31 16.86 -7.19
CA MET A 23 -7.33 16.40 -5.80
C MET A 23 -8.48 15.42 -5.51
N LYS A 24 -9.63 15.55 -6.17
CA LYS A 24 -10.76 14.61 -6.04
C LYS A 24 -10.45 13.23 -6.61
N LEU A 25 -9.46 13.11 -7.50
CA LEU A 25 -9.04 11.84 -8.09
C LEU A 25 -8.21 11.00 -7.11
N LEU A 26 -7.62 11.61 -6.08
CA LEU A 26 -6.82 10.91 -5.08
C LEU A 26 -7.70 9.99 -4.21
N LYS A 27 -7.34 8.70 -4.19
CA LYS A 27 -8.08 7.64 -3.49
C LYS A 27 -7.14 6.77 -2.67
N LYS A 28 -7.69 6.10 -1.64
CA LYS A 28 -6.96 5.09 -0.87
C LYS A 28 -6.46 3.97 -1.80
N GLY A 29 -5.23 3.53 -1.58
CA GLY A 29 -4.58 2.48 -2.38
C GLY A 29 -3.68 2.99 -3.51
N MET A 30 -3.80 4.27 -3.89
CA MET A 30 -2.89 4.88 -4.86
C MET A 30 -1.50 5.08 -4.25
N TRP A 31 -0.47 4.84 -5.05
CA TRP A 31 0.89 5.24 -4.73
C TRP A 31 1.13 6.61 -5.34
N VAL A 32 1.67 7.54 -4.55
CA VAL A 32 1.95 8.89 -5.01
C VAL A 32 3.35 9.32 -4.61
N LYS A 33 3.97 10.12 -5.47
CA LYS A 33 5.20 10.85 -5.19
C LYS A 33 4.82 12.29 -4.88
N VAL A 34 5.19 12.75 -3.69
CA VAL A 34 4.90 14.10 -3.22
C VAL A 34 6.19 14.91 -3.14
N ARG A 35 6.14 16.17 -3.58
CA ARG A 35 7.19 17.16 -3.36
C ARG A 35 6.62 18.35 -2.61
N GLY A 36 7.29 18.77 -1.54
CA GLY A 36 6.83 19.86 -0.70
C GLY A 36 7.81 20.19 0.42
N ALA A 37 7.50 21.23 1.19
CA ALA A 37 8.25 21.60 2.38
C ALA A 37 7.71 20.88 3.62
N VAL A 38 8.59 20.48 4.53
CA VAL A 38 8.20 19.96 5.85
C VAL A 38 8.02 21.13 6.80
N GLN A 39 6.88 21.18 7.50
CA GLN A 39 6.54 22.26 8.44
C GLN A 39 5.94 21.67 9.71
N ASN A 40 6.16 22.33 10.85
CA ASN A 40 5.45 21.99 12.09
C ASN A 40 4.04 22.59 12.04
N ASP A 41 3.03 21.72 12.03
CA ASP A 41 1.64 22.13 12.10
C ASP A 41 1.17 22.12 13.56
N THR A 42 0.95 23.30 14.13
CA THR A 42 0.60 23.44 15.56
C THR A 42 -0.81 22.96 15.91
N PHE A 43 -1.70 22.83 14.93
CA PHE A 43 -3.04 22.29 15.14
C PHE A 43 -3.01 20.76 15.23
N VAL A 44 -2.32 20.11 14.28
CA VAL A 44 -2.12 18.65 14.28
C VAL A 44 -1.08 18.23 15.33
N ARG A 45 -0.21 19.16 15.74
CA ARG A 45 0.93 18.97 16.66
C ARG A 45 1.97 17.98 16.14
N ASP A 46 2.23 18.04 14.84
CA ASP A 46 3.14 17.13 14.16
C ASP A 46 3.80 17.79 12.94
N LEU A 47 4.85 17.17 12.40
CA LEU A 47 5.44 17.55 11.13
C LEU A 47 4.52 17.12 9.98
N VAL A 48 4.21 18.06 9.10
CA VAL A 48 3.40 17.84 7.90
C VAL A 48 4.18 18.23 6.65
N ILE A 49 3.89 17.56 5.53
CA ILE A 49 4.38 17.99 4.23
C ILE A 49 3.35 18.95 3.62
N MET A 50 3.76 20.18 3.37
CA MET A 50 3.01 21.14 2.56
C MET A 50 3.34 20.90 1.08
N ALA A 51 2.49 20.12 0.40
CA ALA A 51 2.71 19.68 -0.96
C ALA A 51 2.57 20.82 -1.97
N GLN A 52 3.54 20.89 -2.89
CA GLN A 52 3.54 21.78 -4.06
C GLN A 52 3.27 21.00 -5.36
N GLY A 53 3.46 19.68 -5.32
CA GLY A 53 3.18 18.78 -6.44
C GLY A 53 2.97 17.36 -5.94
N ILE A 54 2.02 16.66 -6.57
CA ILE A 54 1.66 15.27 -6.32
C ILE A 54 1.58 14.58 -7.68
N HIS A 55 2.27 13.46 -7.83
CA HIS A 55 2.17 12.61 -9.01
C HIS A 55 1.79 11.20 -8.59
N GLU A 56 0.78 10.62 -9.24
CA GLU A 56 0.53 9.19 -9.13
C GLU A 56 1.73 8.42 -9.69
N ILE A 57 2.14 7.38 -8.97
CA ILE A 57 3.18 6.46 -9.38
C ILE A 57 2.66 5.04 -9.22
N HIS A 58 3.24 4.11 -9.96
CA HIS A 58 3.06 2.70 -9.70
C HIS A 58 4.21 2.20 -8.84
N LYS A 59 3.93 1.69 -7.63
CA LYS A 59 4.96 0.96 -6.87
C LYS A 59 5.13 -0.42 -7.45
N GLU A 60 6.33 -0.73 -7.91
CA GLU A 60 6.66 -2.09 -8.29
C GLU A 60 6.53 -3.01 -7.07
N SER A 61 5.50 -3.87 -7.10
CA SER A 61 5.35 -4.95 -6.13
C SER A 61 6.31 -6.08 -6.46
N ARG A 62 6.66 -6.90 -5.45
CA ARG A 62 7.42 -8.14 -5.66
C ARG A 62 6.79 -8.98 -6.77
N LYS A 63 7.61 -9.43 -7.72
CA LYS A 63 7.21 -10.29 -8.83
C LYS A 63 7.76 -11.70 -8.59
N ASP A 64 7.00 -12.71 -8.98
CA ASP A 64 7.49 -14.08 -9.10
C ASP A 64 7.95 -14.27 -10.55
N THR A 65 9.25 -14.42 -10.74
CA THR A 65 9.89 -14.49 -12.07
C THR A 65 10.15 -15.92 -12.55
N ALA A 66 9.69 -16.95 -11.82
CA ALA A 66 9.80 -18.33 -12.29
C ALA A 66 8.96 -18.56 -13.56
N PRO A 67 9.30 -19.54 -14.40
CA PRO A 67 8.46 -19.97 -15.51
C PRO A 67 7.05 -20.36 -15.05
N GLU A 68 6.06 -20.24 -15.94
CA GLU A 68 4.64 -20.49 -15.63
C GLU A 68 4.36 -21.91 -15.13
N ASN A 69 5.08 -22.90 -15.66
CA ASN A 69 4.99 -24.30 -15.29
C ASN A 69 5.82 -24.69 -14.05
N GLU A 70 6.55 -23.74 -13.46
CA GLU A 70 7.46 -23.96 -12.32
C GLU A 70 7.10 -23.06 -11.12
N LYS A 71 5.83 -22.66 -11.03
CA LYS A 71 5.34 -21.82 -9.93
C LYS A 71 5.22 -22.60 -8.63
N ARG A 72 5.61 -21.94 -7.54
CA ARG A 72 5.55 -22.47 -6.17
C ARG A 72 4.10 -22.66 -5.73
N VAL A 73 3.88 -23.60 -4.81
CA VAL A 73 2.70 -23.68 -3.95
C VAL A 73 3.14 -23.42 -2.50
N GLU A 74 2.49 -22.48 -1.82
CA GLU A 74 2.68 -22.27 -0.38
C GLU A 74 1.87 -23.30 0.40
N LEU A 75 2.53 -24.07 1.27
CA LEU A 75 1.93 -25.21 1.98
C LEU A 75 1.79 -24.98 3.48
N HIS A 76 2.32 -23.86 4.00
CA HIS A 76 2.21 -23.49 5.40
C HIS A 76 2.04 -21.97 5.51
N LEU A 77 0.86 -21.53 5.93
CA LEU A 77 0.49 -20.11 5.98
C LEU A 77 -0.54 -19.86 7.09
N HIS A 78 -0.38 -18.73 7.76
CA HIS A 78 -1.28 -18.24 8.81
C HIS A 78 -2.07 -17.02 8.34
N THR A 79 -3.30 -16.94 8.81
CA THR A 79 -4.25 -15.84 8.60
C THR A 79 -4.59 -15.19 9.96
N PRO A 80 -5.31 -14.06 10.00
CA PRO A 80 -5.72 -13.44 11.26
C PRO A 80 -6.63 -14.32 12.14
N MET A 81 -7.06 -15.49 11.64
CA MET A 81 -7.74 -16.51 12.44
C MET A 81 -6.79 -17.23 13.41
N SER A 82 -5.49 -17.27 13.12
CA SER A 82 -4.45 -17.61 14.11
C SER A 82 -4.36 -16.48 15.15
N THR A 83 -4.92 -16.73 16.34
CA THR A 83 -5.15 -15.68 17.35
C THR A 83 -3.86 -14.96 17.75
N MET A 84 -3.80 -13.65 17.47
CA MET A 84 -2.65 -12.76 17.78
C MET A 84 -1.33 -13.16 17.12
N ASP A 85 -1.35 -13.97 16.06
CA ASP A 85 -0.14 -14.58 15.48
C ASP A 85 0.08 -14.22 14.00
N ALA A 86 -0.96 -13.77 13.29
CA ALA A 86 -0.83 -13.32 11.90
C ALA A 86 -1.70 -12.10 11.57
N VAL A 87 -1.26 -11.32 10.58
CA VAL A 87 -1.73 -9.94 10.34
C VAL A 87 -2.32 -9.68 8.95
N THR A 88 -2.03 -10.53 7.97
CA THR A 88 -2.45 -10.29 6.58
C THR A 88 -3.72 -11.08 6.29
N SER A 89 -4.77 -10.43 5.79
CA SER A 89 -6.04 -11.10 5.49
C SER A 89 -5.89 -12.21 4.43
N ILE A 90 -6.72 -13.25 4.54
CA ILE A 90 -6.71 -14.37 3.59
C ILE A 90 -6.97 -13.91 2.15
N ASP A 91 -7.89 -12.97 1.94
CA ASP A 91 -8.20 -12.43 0.62
C ASP A 91 -6.96 -11.80 -0.05
N SER A 92 -6.15 -11.08 0.72
CA SER A 92 -4.91 -10.47 0.22
C SER A 92 -3.87 -11.51 -0.15
N LEU A 93 -3.75 -12.58 0.66
CA LEU A 93 -2.79 -13.66 0.46
C LEU A 93 -3.15 -14.50 -0.78
N VAL A 94 -4.43 -14.86 -0.93
CA VAL A 94 -4.94 -15.58 -2.11
C VAL A 94 -4.79 -14.72 -3.38
N ALA A 95 -5.15 -13.43 -3.32
CA ALA A 95 -4.96 -12.52 -4.45
C ALA A 95 -3.48 -12.38 -4.84
N GLN A 96 -2.56 -12.38 -3.87
CA GLN A 96 -1.13 -12.33 -4.12
C GLN A 96 -0.60 -13.62 -4.76
N ALA A 97 -1.04 -14.79 -4.30
CA ALA A 97 -0.68 -16.08 -4.91
C ALA A 97 -1.22 -16.18 -6.34
N ALA A 98 -2.46 -15.78 -6.59
CA ALA A 98 -3.05 -15.71 -7.92
C ALA A 98 -2.28 -14.74 -8.84
N LYS A 99 -1.90 -13.55 -8.34
CA LYS A 99 -1.07 -12.58 -9.09
C LYS A 99 0.31 -13.15 -9.47
N TRP A 100 0.88 -14.03 -8.65
CA TRP A 100 2.13 -14.72 -8.96
C TRP A 100 1.96 -15.94 -9.86
N GLY A 101 0.74 -16.37 -10.15
CA GLY A 101 0.44 -17.55 -10.94
C GLY A 101 0.63 -18.86 -10.18
N HIS A 102 0.55 -18.84 -8.85
CA HIS A 102 0.64 -20.06 -8.04
C HIS A 102 -0.61 -20.92 -8.27
N PRO A 103 -0.47 -22.23 -8.54
CA PRO A 103 -1.62 -23.07 -8.88
C PRO A 103 -2.50 -23.40 -7.67
N ALA A 104 -1.97 -23.24 -6.46
CA ALA A 104 -2.70 -23.43 -5.20
C ALA A 104 -2.03 -22.65 -4.04
N ILE A 105 -2.74 -22.52 -2.93
CA ILE A 105 -2.26 -21.95 -1.66
C ILE A 105 -2.94 -22.70 -0.50
N ALA A 106 -2.18 -23.09 0.52
CA ALA A 106 -2.72 -23.73 1.72
C ALA A 106 -3.04 -22.71 2.82
N ILE A 107 -3.96 -23.07 3.72
CA ILE A 107 -4.28 -22.33 4.96
C ILE A 107 -4.07 -23.30 6.12
N THR A 108 -3.21 -22.94 7.06
CA THR A 108 -2.79 -23.82 8.16
C THR A 108 -2.74 -23.03 9.47
N ASP A 109 -3.88 -22.43 9.85
CA ASP A 109 -3.99 -21.63 11.07
C ASP A 109 -3.71 -22.46 12.34
N HIS A 110 -3.16 -21.79 13.36
CA HIS A 110 -2.97 -22.35 14.70
C HIS A 110 -4.31 -22.42 15.45
N ALA A 111 -4.49 -23.47 16.26
CA ALA A 111 -5.65 -23.69 17.12
C ALA A 111 -5.47 -23.05 18.51
#